data_AF-A0A7Z9KQ74-F1
#
_entry.id   AF-A0A7Z9KQ74-F1
#
_cell.length_a   1.000
_cell.length_b   1.000
_cell.length_c   1.000
_cell.angle_alpha   90.00
_cell.angle_beta   90.00
_cell.angle_gamma   90.00
#
_symmetry.space_group_name_H-M   'P 1'
#
loop_
_entity.id
_entity.type
_entity.pdbx_description
1 polymer ?
#
loop_
_entity_poly.entity_id
_entity_poly.type
_entity_poly.pdbx_seq_one_letter_code
_entity_poly.pdbx_strand_id
1 'polypeptide(L)'
;MLADDVALGLFVANLPLTSEYEAKLRVFDIQLKEVKQVSLKVVGSESIEIGSDAIETFKVELRSLTNDEDINIYHISKDEAKRVISRKYVYLLSSGTRIPVTQKMTYKSIDDYWEENATQ
;
A
#
# COMPACT_ATOMS: atom_id res chain seq x y z
N MET A 1 2.43 10.36 8.03
CA MET A 1 2.60 9.02 7.42
C MET A 1 1.39 8.17 7.78
N LEU A 2 0.72 7.62 6.77
CA LEU A 2 -0.33 6.61 6.95
C LEU A 2 0.35 5.28 7.28
N ALA A 3 0.44 4.94 8.57
CA ALA A 3 0.90 3.67 9.14
C ALA A 3 1.98 2.92 8.32
N ASP A 4 3.21 2.89 8.82
CA ASP A 4 4.26 2.05 8.22
C ASP A 4 4.06 0.58 8.60
N ASP A 5 3.01 -0.03 8.05
CA ASP A 5 2.59 -1.36 8.41
C ASP A 5 2.41 -2.25 7.18
N VAL A 6 3.20 -3.32 7.15
CA VAL A 6 3.10 -4.41 6.16
C VAL A 6 1.68 -5.00 6.18
N ALA A 7 1.03 -5.06 7.34
CA ALA A 7 -0.33 -5.60 7.46
C ALA A 7 -1.38 -4.77 6.69
N LEU A 8 -1.23 -3.44 6.63
CA LEU A 8 -2.14 -2.61 5.84
C LEU A 8 -1.99 -2.91 4.34
N GLY A 9 -0.76 -3.08 3.86
CA GLY A 9 -0.50 -3.48 2.47
C GLY A 9 -1.14 -4.82 2.12
N LEU A 10 -1.01 -5.81 3.02
CA LEU A 10 -1.60 -7.14 2.84
C LEU A 10 -3.13 -7.12 2.90
N PHE A 11 -3.71 -6.33 3.80
CA PHE A 11 -5.15 -6.12 3.85
C PHE A 11 -5.67 -5.54 2.52
N VAL A 12 -5.02 -4.48 2.01
CA VAL A 12 -5.40 -3.85 0.73
C VAL A 12 -5.29 -4.83 -0.42
N ALA A 13 -4.26 -5.67 -0.45
CA ALA A 13 -4.09 -6.69 -1.48
C ALA A 13 -5.25 -7.70 -1.53
N ASN A 14 -5.86 -8.02 -0.38
CA ASN A 14 -6.93 -9.00 -0.29
C ASN A 14 -8.33 -8.44 -0.60
N LEU A 15 -8.46 -7.14 -0.83
CA LEU A 15 -9.73 -6.52 -1.21
C LEU A 15 -10.18 -7.00 -2.61
N PRO A 16 -11.50 -7.04 -2.89
CA PRO A 16 -12.03 -7.35 -4.22
C PRO A 16 -11.85 -6.16 -5.17
N LEU A 17 -10.59 -5.81 -5.46
CA LEU A 17 -10.22 -4.65 -6.28
C LEU A 17 -10.77 -4.79 -7.71
N THR A 18 -11.40 -3.71 -8.18
CA THR A 18 -11.83 -3.48 -9.56
C THR A 18 -11.39 -2.07 -9.98
N SER A 19 -11.51 -1.73 -11.27
CA SER A 19 -11.15 -0.40 -11.78
C SER A 19 -11.85 0.76 -11.08
N GLU A 20 -13.09 0.55 -10.64
CA GLU A 20 -13.94 1.55 -9.99
C GLU A 20 -13.95 1.42 -8.46
N TYR A 21 -13.10 0.55 -7.89
CA TYR A 21 -13.15 0.24 -6.47
C TYR A 21 -12.76 1.47 -5.62
N GLU A 22 -13.63 1.82 -4.68
CA GLU A 22 -13.43 2.87 -3.69
C GLU A 22 -13.94 2.41 -2.33
N ALA A 23 -13.21 2.74 -1.28
CA ALA A 23 -13.58 2.42 0.10
C ALA A 23 -13.12 3.51 1.07
N LYS A 24 -13.77 3.58 2.23
CA LYS A 24 -13.28 4.36 3.39
C LYS A 24 -12.85 3.37 4.47
N LEU A 25 -11.59 3.50 4.90
CA LEU A 25 -10.97 2.65 5.90
C LEU A 25 -10.77 3.43 7.20
N ARG A 26 -10.79 2.69 8.31
CA ARG A 26 -10.30 3.15 9.61
C ARG A 26 -9.07 2.34 9.94
N VAL A 27 -7.92 3.01 9.95
CA VAL A 27 -6.62 2.38 10.20
C VAL A 27 -6.15 2.83 11.56
N PHE A 28 -5.80 1.88 12.44
CA PHE A 28 -5.22 2.21 13.72
C PHE A 28 -3.72 2.44 13.55
N ASP A 29 -3.27 3.65 13.86
CA ASP A 29 -1.85 3.99 13.91
C ASP A 29 -1.31 3.60 15.29
N ILE A 30 -0.54 2.52 15.34
CA ILE A 30 0.01 1.99 16.59
C ILE A 30 1.01 2.96 17.23
N GLN A 31 1.76 3.73 16.41
CA GLN A 31 2.77 4.66 16.92
C GLN A 31 2.11 5.85 17.62
N LEU A 32 1.06 6.39 17.01
CA LEU A 32 0.31 7.53 17.54
C LEU A 32 -0.85 7.13 18.47
N LYS A 33 -1.17 5.84 18.53
CA LYS A 33 -2.29 5.27 19.30
C LYS A 33 -3.63 5.92 18.96
N GLU A 34 -3.84 6.19 17.67
CA GLU A 34 -5.03 6.87 17.17
C GLU A 34 -5.63 6.15 15.97
N VAL A 35 -6.93 6.36 15.73
CA VAL A 35 -7.61 5.86 14.51
C VAL A 35 -7.57 6.94 13.44
N LYS A 36 -6.93 6.64 12.31
CA LYS A 36 -6.92 7.47 11.10
C LYS A 36 -8.02 7.04 10.15
N GLN A 37 -8.72 8.01 9.56
CA GLN A 37 -9.66 7.76 8.48
C GLN A 37 -8.96 7.95 7.14
N VAL A 38 -9.08 6.98 6.25
CA VAL A 38 -8.35 6.93 4.99
C VAL A 38 -9.33 6.65 3.86
N SER A 39 -9.30 7.41 2.76
CA SER A 39 -9.92 7.00 1.51
C SER A 39 -8.98 6.07 0.76
N LEU A 40 -9.52 4.99 0.23
CA LEU A 40 -8.86 4.07 -0.68
C LEU A 40 -9.55 4.16 -2.02
N LYS A 41 -8.79 4.33 -3.10
CA LYS A 41 -9.32 4.34 -4.46
C LYS A 41 -8.38 3.65 -5.43
N VAL A 42 -8.92 2.81 -6.30
CA VAL A 42 -8.20 2.36 -7.49
C VAL A 42 -8.19 3.52 -8.49
N VAL A 43 -7.00 4.05 -8.75
CA VAL A 43 -6.81 5.24 -9.62
C VAL A 43 -6.31 4.86 -11.01
N GLY A 44 -6.03 3.58 -11.25
CA GLY A 44 -5.65 3.09 -12.56
C GLY A 44 -5.04 1.69 -12.51
N SER A 45 -4.34 1.35 -13.57
CA SER A 45 -3.53 0.14 -13.68
C SER A 45 -2.18 0.47 -14.27
N GLU A 46 -1.15 -0.23 -13.83
CA GLU A 46 0.22 -0.05 -14.34
C GLU A 46 0.87 -1.43 -14.51
N SER A 47 1.69 -1.59 -15.54
CA SER A 47 2.55 -2.76 -15.72
C SER A 47 3.88 -2.47 -15.01
N ILE A 48 4.29 -3.35 -14.11
CA ILE A 48 5.56 -3.22 -13.37
C ILE A 48 6.53 -4.32 -13.79
N GLU A 49 7.72 -3.89 -14.19
CA GLU A 49 8.83 -4.79 -14.49
C GLU A 49 9.64 -5.13 -13.23
N ILE A 50 9.78 -6.43 -12.96
CA ILE A 50 10.65 -7.00 -11.92
C ILE A 50 11.50 -8.09 -12.57
N GLY A 51 12.79 -7.79 -12.80
CA GLY A 51 13.66 -8.71 -13.52
C GLY A 51 13.22 -8.86 -14.97
N SER A 52 12.90 -10.09 -15.39
CA SER A 52 12.35 -10.41 -16.71
C SER A 52 10.83 -10.37 -16.77
N ASP A 53 10.15 -10.23 -15.63
CA ASP A 53 8.71 -10.41 -15.53
C ASP A 53 8.01 -9.05 -15.59
N ALA A 54 6.95 -8.98 -16.39
CA ALA A 54 6.04 -7.84 -16.46
C ALA A 54 4.70 -8.21 -15.82
N ILE A 55 4.27 -7.43 -14.82
CA ILE A 55 3.08 -7.75 -14.02
C ILE A 55 2.08 -6.61 -14.11
N GLU A 56 0.87 -6.99 -14.49
CA GLU A 56 -0.26 -6.09 -14.48
C GLU A 56 -0.76 -5.86 -13.04
N THR A 57 -0.81 -4.60 -12.63
CA THR A 57 -1.20 -4.20 -11.28
C THR A 57 -2.36 -3.21 -11.28
N PHE A 58 -3.16 -3.22 -10.21
CA PHE A 58 -3.98 -2.08 -9.84
C PHE A 58 -3.11 -1.04 -9.12
N LYS A 59 -3.24 0.22 -9.52
CA LYS A 59 -2.67 1.35 -8.80
C LYS A 59 -3.70 1.86 -7.80
N VAL A 60 -3.43 1.63 -6.52
CA VAL A 60 -4.33 1.94 -5.40
C VAL A 60 -3.77 3.12 -4.63
N GLU A 61 -4.53 4.21 -4.54
CA GLU A 61 -4.20 5.37 -3.71
C GLU A 61 -4.92 5.27 -2.37
N LEU A 62 -4.17 5.41 -1.27
CA LEU A 62 -4.68 5.62 0.08
C LEU A 62 -4.34 7.05 0.51
N ARG A 63 -5.35 7.84 0.87
CA ARG A 63 -5.19 9.23 1.31
C ARG A 63 -5.84 9.45 2.67
N SER A 64 -5.16 10.12 3.58
CA SER A 64 -5.79 10.51 4.85
C SER A 64 -6.92 11.49 4.60
N LEU A 65 -8.05 11.32 5.28
CA LEU A 65 -9.17 12.27 5.24
C LEU A 65 -8.96 13.49 6.14
N THR A 66 -7.95 13.46 7.00
CA THR A 66 -7.64 14.54 7.95
C THR A 66 -6.31 15.23 7.66
N ASN A 67 -5.51 14.68 6.75
CA ASN A 67 -4.21 15.22 6.38
C ASN A 67 -3.94 14.98 4.89
N ASP A 68 -4.14 16.00 4.06
CA ASP A 68 -3.98 15.89 2.60
C ASP A 68 -2.54 15.58 2.15
N GLU A 69 -1.56 15.69 3.03
CA GLU A 69 -0.15 15.38 2.73
C GLU A 69 0.16 13.87 2.83
N ASP A 70 -0.72 13.11 3.48
CA ASP A 70 -0.51 11.71 3.81
C ASP A 70 -1.13 10.83 2.70
N ILE A 71 -0.32 10.55 1.67
CA ILE A 71 -0.68 9.71 0.51
C ILE A 71 0.26 8.50 0.39
N ASN A 72 -0.34 7.31 0.30
CA ASN A 72 0.33 6.06 -0.04
C ASN A 72 -0.20 5.55 -1.38
N ILE A 73 0.67 5.07 -2.25
CA ILE A 73 0.32 4.36 -3.49
C ILE A 73 0.79 2.93 -3.37
N TYR A 74 -0.12 1.98 -3.59
CA TYR A 74 0.19 0.56 -3.67
C TYR A 74 -0.02 0.08 -5.10
N HIS A 75 0.82 -0.84 -5.52
CA HIS A 75 0.65 -1.61 -6.73
C HIS A 75 0.35 -3.04 -6.36
N ILE A 76 -0.89 -3.46 -6.62
CA ILE A 76 -1.40 -4.77 -6.26
C ILE A 76 -1.54 -5.60 -7.53
N SER A 77 -0.94 -6.79 -7.57
CA SER A 77 -1.06 -7.71 -8.70
C SER A 77 -2.53 -8.00 -9.02
N LYS A 78 -2.85 -8.07 -10.31
CA LYS A 78 -4.16 -8.55 -10.80
C LYS A 78 -4.27 -10.07 -10.82
N ASP A 79 -3.19 -10.79 -10.50
CA ASP A 79 -3.20 -12.26 -10.41
C ASP A 79 -4.09 -12.76 -9.25
N GLU A 80 -4.43 -14.05 -9.30
CA GLU A 80 -5.26 -14.68 -8.27
C GLU A 80 -4.57 -14.76 -6.90
N ALA A 81 -3.23 -14.73 -6.87
CA ALA A 81 -2.44 -14.75 -5.64
C ALA A 81 -2.35 -13.38 -4.94
N LYS A 82 -2.92 -12.32 -5.54
CA LYS A 82 -2.99 -10.92 -5.07
C LYS A 82 -1.81 -10.48 -4.19
N ARG A 83 -0.72 -10.11 -4.85
CA ARG A 83 0.55 -9.71 -4.20
C ARG A 83 0.73 -8.19 -4.18
N VAL A 84 1.35 -7.66 -3.12
CA VAL A 84 1.86 -6.29 -3.13
C VAL A 84 3.19 -6.29 -3.90
N ILE A 85 3.22 -5.55 -5.02
CA ILE A 85 4.38 -5.47 -5.94
C ILE A 85 5.25 -4.26 -5.61
N SER A 86 4.64 -3.13 -5.28
CA SER A 86 5.37 -1.97 -4.78
C SER A 86 4.52 -1.08 -3.91
N ARG A 87 5.20 -0.31 -3.07
CA ARG A 87 4.62 0.73 -2.25
C ARG A 87 5.41 2.02 -2.48
N LYS A 88 4.70 3.10 -2.73
CA LYS A 88 5.27 4.45 -2.81
C LYS A 88 4.59 5.33 -1.78
N TYR A 89 5.38 6.09 -1.04
CA TYR A 89 4.89 7.03 -0.05
C TYR A 89 5.81 8.24 0.00
N VAL A 90 5.31 9.33 0.56
CA VAL A 90 6.05 10.60 0.63
C VAL A 90 6.47 10.84 2.06
N TYR A 91 7.78 10.98 2.29
CA TYR A 91 8.31 11.45 3.57
C TYR A 91 8.30 12.97 3.59
N LEU A 92 7.90 13.54 4.71
CA LEU A 92 8.12 14.95 5.04
C LEU A 92 9.34 15.03 5.96
N LEU A 93 10.41 15.66 5.48
CA LEU A 93 11.58 15.95 6.30
C LEU A 93 11.26 17.07 7.30
N SER A 94 12.05 17.18 8.38
CA SER A 94 11.96 18.29 9.34
C SER A 94 12.17 19.67 8.70
N SER A 95 12.79 19.73 7.51
CA SER A 95 12.94 20.92 6.68
C SER A 95 11.67 21.32 5.91
N GLY A 96 10.60 20.53 5.98
CA GLY A 96 9.39 20.70 5.16
C GLY A 96 9.53 20.16 3.73
N THR A 97 10.69 19.60 3.36
CA THR A 97 10.91 19.02 2.04
C THR A 97 10.20 17.67 1.91
N ARG A 98 9.44 17.50 0.82
CA ARG A 98 8.75 16.25 0.50
C ARG A 98 9.61 15.37 -0.40
N ILE A 99 9.89 14.14 0.03
CA ILE A 99 10.67 13.17 -0.73
C ILE A 99 9.79 11.96 -1.05
N PRO A 100 9.44 11.73 -2.33
CA PRO A 100 8.78 10.50 -2.73
C PRO A 100 9.77 9.34 -2.62
N VAL A 101 9.44 8.34 -1.81
CA VAL A 101 10.20 7.10 -1.70
C VAL A 101 9.37 5.97 -2.27
N THR A 102 9.95 5.29 -3.26
CA THR A 102 9.38 4.06 -3.83
C THR A 102 10.13 2.89 -3.21
N GLN A 103 9.42 2.10 -2.42
CA GLN A 103 9.89 0.80 -1.95
C GLN A 103 9.37 -0.26 -2.91
N LYS A 104 10.25 -0.81 -3.75
CA LYS A 104 9.95 -2.02 -4.51
C LYS A 104 9.95 -3.19 -3.53
N MET A 105 8.87 -3.96 -3.51
CA MET A 105 8.75 -5.14 -2.67
C MET A 105 8.78 -6.34 -3.62
N THR A 106 9.76 -7.22 -3.51
CA THR A 106 9.81 -8.41 -4.36
C THR A 106 8.77 -9.39 -3.84
N TYR A 107 7.50 -9.15 -4.19
CA TYR A 107 6.31 -9.94 -3.88
C TYR A 107 6.06 -10.16 -2.39
N LYS A 108 5.11 -9.43 -1.80
CA LYS A 108 4.56 -9.79 -0.49
C LYS A 108 3.13 -10.29 -0.63
N SER A 109 2.91 -11.55 -0.28
CA SER A 109 1.60 -12.14 0.00
C SER A 109 1.39 -12.29 1.52
N ILE A 110 0.15 -12.62 1.90
CA ILE A 110 -0.17 -12.91 3.30
C ILE A 110 0.55 -14.16 3.79
N ASP A 111 0.78 -15.14 2.91
CA ASP A 111 1.48 -16.38 3.23
C ASP A 111 2.97 -16.11 3.48
N ASP A 112 3.63 -15.33 2.62
CA ASP A 112 5.04 -14.92 2.81
C ASP A 112 5.24 -14.22 4.15
N TYR A 113 4.28 -13.37 4.56
CA TYR A 113 4.34 -12.69 5.84
C TYR A 113 4.27 -13.65 7.03
N TRP A 114 3.39 -14.65 6.97
CA TRP A 114 3.30 -15.64 8.05
C TRP A 114 4.55 -16.51 8.10
N GLU A 115 5.12 -16.91 6.98
CA GLU A 115 6.38 -17.66 6.94
C GLU A 115 7.55 -16.85 7.55
N GLU A 116 7.66 -15.56 7.22
CA GLU A 116 8.69 -14.66 7.78
C GLU A 116 8.57 -14.47 9.31
N ASN A 117 7.34 -14.51 9.85
CA ASN A 117 7.05 -14.11 11.24
C ASN A 117 6.62 -15.27 12.14
N ALA A 118 6.53 -16.51 11.65
CA ALA A 118 6.13 -17.68 12.44
C ALA A 118 7.13 -18.08 13.54
N THR A 119 8.33 -17.48 13.59
CA THR A 119 9.41 -17.86 14.51
C THR A 119 9.69 -16.82 15.61
N GLN A 120 8.81 -15.85 15.82
CA GLN A 120 8.94 -14.82 16.87
C GLN A 120 8.10 -15.13 18.11
#